data_AF-A0A1S0UB13-F1
#
_entry.id   AF-A0A1S0UB13-F1
#
_cell.length_a   1.000
_cell.length_b   1.000
_cell.length_c   1.000
_cell.angle_alpha   90.00
_cell.angle_beta   90.00
_cell.angle_gamma   90.00
#
_symmetry.space_group_name_H-M   'P 1'
#
loop_
_entity.id
_entity.type
_entity.pdbx_description
1 polymer ?
#
loop_
_entity_poly.entity_id
_entity_poly.type
_entity_poly.pdbx_seq_one_letter_code
_entity_poly.pdbx_strand_id
1 'polypeptide(L)'
;MAPNLIFRQLFEPVSCTYTYLLGCLVTRKSIIIDPVLETVERDVKLIRELNLDPIYGANTHVHADHITGTGELKRIFPHMLSVLSKYGSGHADLRVCDREILKFGNQNLEVRTTPGHTNGCVTYISYDHRMAFTGDALLIRGCGRTDFQEGSPEELYNSVHEKIFSLPDDFILYPAHDYKTKKKF
;
A
#
# COMPACT_ATOMS: atom_id res chain seq x y z
N MET A 1 -4.56 24.57 -3.48
CA MET A 1 -5.19 24.22 -2.19
C MET A 1 -4.21 23.34 -1.43
N ALA A 2 -3.91 23.64 -0.17
CA ALA A 2 -2.94 22.86 0.59
C ALA A 2 -3.39 21.38 0.67
N PRO A 3 -2.48 20.41 0.55
CA PRO A 3 -2.85 19.00 0.58
C PRO A 3 -3.33 18.63 1.99
N ASN A 4 -4.65 18.48 2.14
CA ASN A 4 -5.35 18.06 3.37
C ASN A 4 -5.16 16.55 3.64
N LEU A 5 -3.91 16.07 3.55
CA LEU A 5 -3.53 14.67 3.75
C LEU A 5 -2.73 14.53 5.04
N ILE A 6 -3.20 13.67 5.92
CA ILE A 6 -2.40 13.10 7.00
C ILE A 6 -1.64 11.92 6.41
N PHE A 7 -0.31 11.94 6.48
CA PHE A 7 0.53 10.85 5.98
C PHE A 7 1.52 10.39 7.05
N ARG A 8 1.61 9.08 7.25
CA ARG A 8 2.63 8.43 8.09
C ARG A 8 3.17 7.20 7.38
N GLN A 9 4.49 7.08 7.36
CA GLN A 9 5.20 5.86 7.03
C GLN A 9 5.65 5.21 8.33
N LEU A 10 5.31 3.94 8.52
CA LEU A 10 5.63 3.12 9.68
C LEU A 10 6.51 1.97 9.21
N PHE A 11 7.35 1.45 10.10
CA PHE A 11 8.31 0.41 9.75
C PHE A 11 8.20 -0.79 10.71
N GLU A 12 8.12 -1.99 10.16
CA GLU A 12 8.23 -3.24 10.89
C GLU A 12 9.65 -3.82 10.66
N PRO A 13 10.49 -3.90 11.70
CA PRO A 13 11.92 -4.16 11.53
C PRO A 13 12.31 -5.60 11.20
N VAL A 14 11.44 -6.60 11.38
CA VAL A 14 11.77 -8.01 11.11
C VAL A 14 11.63 -8.32 9.62
N SER A 15 10.47 -8.02 9.04
CA SER A 15 10.18 -8.15 7.60
C SER A 15 10.76 -7.01 6.76
N CYS A 16 11.15 -5.90 7.41
CA CYS A 16 11.51 -4.64 6.77
C CYS A 16 10.36 -4.00 5.98
N THR A 17 9.12 -4.27 6.40
CA THR A 17 7.91 -3.75 5.75
C THR A 17 7.66 -2.30 6.13
N TYR A 18 7.29 -1.50 5.14
CA TYR A 18 6.66 -0.21 5.31
C TYR A 18 5.15 -0.34 5.27
N THR A 19 4.50 0.12 6.34
CA THR A 19 3.06 0.33 6.39
C THR A 19 2.78 1.83 6.20
N TYR A 20 1.81 2.17 5.35
CA TYR A 20 1.46 3.57 5.08
C TYR A 20 0.06 3.89 5.58
N LEU A 21 -0.05 4.93 6.41
CA LEU A 21 -1.33 5.46 6.89
C LEU A 21 -1.62 6.81 6.23
N LEU A 22 -2.70 6.86 5.46
CA LEU A 22 -3.18 8.05 4.76
C LEU A 22 -4.57 8.43 5.28
N GLY A 23 -4.76 9.69 5.67
CA GLY A 23 -6.03 10.18 6.22
C GLY A 23 -6.47 11.50 5.61
N CYS A 24 -7.77 11.65 5.37
CA CYS A 24 -8.35 12.94 4.99
C CYS A 24 -8.43 13.85 6.23
N LEU A 25 -7.75 15.01 6.20
CA LEU A 25 -7.75 15.93 7.34
C LEU A 25 -9.14 16.47 7.69
N VAL A 26 -10.02 16.62 6.69
CA VAL A 26 -11.38 17.16 6.84
C VAL A 26 -12.34 16.11 7.39
N THR A 27 -12.44 14.95 6.73
CA THR A 27 -13.46 13.95 7.06
C THR A 27 -12.96 12.86 8.00
N ARG A 28 -11.66 12.83 8.32
CA ARG A 28 -10.97 11.81 9.14
C ARG A 28 -10.95 10.38 8.58
N LYS A 29 -11.73 10.09 7.54
CA LYS A 29 -11.63 8.84 6.75
C LYS A 29 -10.20 8.58 6.31
N SER A 30 -9.75 7.34 6.47
CA SER A 30 -8.37 6.93 6.18
C SER A 30 -8.28 5.56 5.50
N ILE A 31 -7.12 5.31 4.93
CA ILE A 31 -6.67 4.02 4.40
C ILE A 31 -5.32 3.67 5.03
N ILE A 32 -5.13 2.39 5.36
CA ILE A 32 -3.84 1.82 5.74
C ILE A 32 -3.41 0.82 4.66
N ILE A 33 -2.17 0.95 4.18
CA ILE A 33 -1.60 0.14 3.10
C ILE A 33 -0.49 -0.74 3.68
N ASP A 34 -0.53 -2.03 3.35
CA ASP A 34 0.40 -3.08 3.80
C ASP A 34 0.58 -3.12 5.34
N PRO A 35 -0.53 -3.22 6.12
CA PRO A 35 -0.42 -3.38 7.57
C PRO A 35 0.12 -4.78 7.93
N VAL A 36 1.01 -4.84 8.92
CA VAL A 36 1.60 -6.09 9.41
C VAL A 36 0.92 -6.53 10.71
N LEU A 37 0.58 -7.83 10.83
CA LEU A 37 -0.14 -8.42 11.96
C LEU A 37 0.49 -8.08 13.31
N GLU A 38 1.81 -8.25 13.41
CA GLU A 38 2.61 -8.04 14.61
C GLU A 38 2.59 -6.57 15.09
N THR A 39 2.23 -5.64 14.20
CA THR A 39 2.18 -4.20 14.49
C THR A 39 0.78 -3.61 14.57
N VAL A 40 -0.28 -4.44 14.54
CA VAL A 40 -1.67 -3.97 14.58
C VAL A 40 -1.94 -3.10 15.82
N GLU A 41 -1.42 -3.45 17.00
CA GLU A 41 -1.61 -2.63 18.21
C GLU A 41 -1.02 -1.22 18.07
N ARG A 42 0.18 -1.11 17.47
CA ARG A 42 0.83 0.18 17.15
C ARG A 42 -0.05 0.99 16.20
N ASP A 43 -0.56 0.35 15.15
CA ASP A 43 -1.34 1.01 14.10
C ASP A 43 -2.68 1.51 14.66
N VAL A 44 -3.36 0.68 15.45
CA VAL A 44 -4.62 1.03 16.14
C VAL A 44 -4.41 2.21 17.07
N LYS A 45 -3.33 2.21 17.86
CA LYS A 45 -3.01 3.32 18.76
C LYS A 45 -2.84 4.61 17.97
N LEU A 46 -2.06 4.60 16.90
CA LEU A 46 -1.82 5.79 16.07
C LEU A 46 -3.10 6.28 15.38
N ILE A 47 -3.92 5.38 14.84
CA ILE A 47 -5.22 5.71 14.23
C ILE A 47 -6.11 6.44 15.24
N ARG A 48 -6.18 5.95 16.49
CA ARG A 48 -6.97 6.58 17.56
C ARG A 48 -6.40 7.92 17.99
N GLU A 49 -5.09 8.02 18.18
CA GLU A 49 -4.42 9.28 18.57
C GLU A 49 -4.59 10.39 17.51
N LEU A 50 -4.60 10.02 16.22
CA LEU A 50 -4.83 10.95 15.12
C LEU A 50 -6.33 11.20 14.84
N ASN A 51 -7.22 10.56 15.60
CA ASN A 51 -8.68 10.61 15.42
C ASN A 51 -9.08 10.31 13.97
N LEU A 52 -8.60 9.19 13.43
CA LEU A 52 -8.88 8.72 12.08
C LEU A 52 -9.94 7.60 12.08
N ASP A 53 -10.66 7.50 10.96
CA ASP A 53 -11.68 6.49 10.70
C ASP A 53 -11.21 5.60 9.52
N PRO A 54 -10.58 4.44 9.78
CA PRO A 54 -10.04 3.59 8.72
C PRO A 54 -11.19 2.86 8.00
N ILE A 55 -11.44 3.27 6.75
CA ILE A 55 -12.46 2.64 5.90
C ILE A 55 -11.87 1.56 5.00
N TYR A 56 -10.55 1.58 4.77
CA TYR A 56 -9.84 0.60 3.97
C TYR A 56 -8.56 0.10 4.66
N GLY A 57 -8.38 -1.21 4.66
CA GLY A 57 -7.10 -1.88 4.91
C GLY A 57 -6.65 -2.57 3.63
N ALA A 58 -5.75 -1.94 2.88
CA ALA A 58 -5.34 -2.41 1.57
C ALA A 58 -4.00 -3.12 1.62
N ASN A 59 -3.83 -4.14 0.77
CA ASN A 59 -2.53 -4.70 0.46
C ASN A 59 -2.17 -4.41 -1.00
N THR A 60 -0.90 -4.13 -1.27
CA THR A 60 -0.36 -3.99 -2.63
C THR A 60 -0.28 -5.33 -3.35
N HIS A 61 -0.06 -6.42 -2.60
CA HIS A 61 -0.04 -7.79 -3.10
C HIS A 61 -0.24 -8.78 -1.95
N VAL A 62 -0.22 -10.08 -2.25
CA VAL A 62 -0.13 -11.11 -1.21
C VAL A 62 1.32 -11.21 -0.77
N HIS A 63 1.64 -10.74 0.43
CA HIS A 63 3.00 -10.75 0.98
C HIS A 63 3.45 -12.18 1.33
N ALA A 64 4.75 -12.45 1.18
CA ALA A 64 5.37 -13.75 1.49
C ALA A 64 6.28 -13.71 2.73
N ASP A 65 6.58 -12.52 3.21
CA ASP A 65 7.53 -12.20 4.28
C ASP A 65 6.84 -11.87 5.62
N HIS A 66 5.55 -11.51 5.59
CA HIS A 66 4.75 -11.24 6.79
C HIS A 66 3.27 -11.61 6.63
N ILE A 67 2.55 -11.69 7.75
CA ILE A 67 1.10 -11.89 7.76
C ILE A 67 0.41 -10.52 7.77
N THR A 68 -0.53 -10.31 6.86
CA THR A 68 -1.33 -9.07 6.80
C THR A 68 -2.11 -8.82 8.10
N GLY A 69 -2.04 -7.59 8.61
CA GLY A 69 -2.81 -7.11 9.76
C GLY A 69 -4.26 -6.75 9.45
N THR A 70 -4.69 -6.78 8.18
CA THR A 70 -6.04 -6.40 7.77
C THR A 70 -7.15 -7.21 8.46
N GLY A 71 -6.91 -8.49 8.75
CA GLY A 71 -7.87 -9.34 9.47
C GLY A 71 -8.15 -8.86 10.88
N GLU A 72 -7.10 -8.60 11.67
CA GLU A 72 -7.25 -8.11 13.05
C GLU A 72 -7.72 -6.65 13.10
N LEU A 73 -7.26 -5.80 12.19
CA LEU A 73 -7.75 -4.42 12.08
C LEU A 73 -9.26 -4.37 11.84
N LYS A 74 -9.83 -5.27 11.02
CA LYS A 74 -11.28 -5.35 10.81
C LYS A 74 -12.05 -5.75 12.06
N ARG A 75 -11.47 -6.56 12.95
CA ARG A 75 -12.11 -6.91 14.22
C ARG A 75 -12.21 -5.71 15.14
N ILE A 76 -11.25 -4.79 15.07
CA ILE A 76 -11.16 -3.57 15.88
C ILE A 76 -11.97 -2.42 15.25
N PHE A 77 -11.99 -2.34 13.92
CA PHE A 77 -12.72 -1.35 13.12
C PHE A 77 -13.72 -2.06 12.19
N PRO A 78 -14.91 -2.45 12.67
CA PRO A 78 -15.84 -3.31 11.93
C PRO A 78 -16.38 -2.75 10.61
N HIS A 79 -16.25 -1.45 10.38
CA HIS A 79 -16.64 -0.79 9.13
C HIS A 79 -15.51 -0.72 8.09
N MET A 80 -14.29 -1.11 8.48
CA MET A 80 -13.15 -1.17 7.56
C MET A 80 -13.33 -2.34 6.59
N LEU A 81 -13.08 -2.09 5.30
CA LEU A 81 -13.04 -3.12 4.27
C LEU A 81 -11.58 -3.51 3.97
N SER A 82 -11.28 -4.81 3.96
CA SER A 82 -10.00 -5.26 3.41
C SER A 82 -10.01 -5.16 1.89
N VAL A 83 -8.91 -4.69 1.31
CA VAL A 83 -8.77 -4.48 -0.13
C VAL A 83 -7.58 -5.26 -0.66
N LEU A 84 -7.79 -5.98 -1.76
CA LEU A 84 -6.75 -6.70 -2.49
C LEU A 84 -7.06 -6.66 -3.99
N SER A 85 -6.04 -6.81 -4.83
CA SER A 85 -6.23 -7.04 -6.26
C SER A 85 -7.18 -8.20 -6.55
N LYS A 86 -7.99 -8.07 -7.61
CA LYS A 86 -8.80 -9.15 -8.15
C LYS A 86 -7.96 -10.35 -8.61
N TYR A 87 -6.71 -10.11 -9.00
CA TYR A 87 -5.79 -11.13 -9.49
C TYR A 87 -4.97 -11.79 -8.37
N GLY A 88 -4.98 -11.25 -7.15
CA GLY A 88 -4.29 -11.83 -6.00
C GLY A 88 -5.00 -13.07 -5.44
N SER A 89 -4.23 -14.06 -4.99
CA SER A 89 -4.75 -15.33 -4.46
C SER A 89 -5.37 -15.25 -3.05
N GLY A 90 -5.11 -14.19 -2.28
CA GLY A 90 -5.66 -13.99 -0.93
C GLY A 90 -7.14 -13.56 -0.92
N HIS A 91 -7.80 -13.53 0.24
CA HIS A 91 -9.19 -13.08 0.40
C HIS A 91 -9.26 -11.62 0.89
N ALA A 92 -10.22 -10.85 0.36
CA ALA A 92 -10.51 -9.48 0.76
C ALA A 92 -11.99 -9.14 0.54
N ASP A 93 -12.53 -8.18 1.30
CA ASP A 93 -13.92 -7.73 1.13
C ASP A 93 -14.14 -7.01 -0.20
N LEU A 94 -13.15 -6.21 -0.60
CA LEU A 94 -13.14 -5.48 -1.86
C LEU A 94 -12.02 -5.99 -2.76
N ARG A 95 -12.36 -6.35 -4.00
CA ARG A 95 -11.42 -6.75 -5.05
C ARG A 95 -11.31 -5.66 -6.10
N VAL A 96 -10.12 -5.10 -6.27
CA VAL A 96 -9.90 -3.97 -7.19
C VAL A 96 -9.26 -4.40 -8.50
N CYS A 97 -9.58 -3.68 -9.58
CA CYS A 97 -8.99 -3.82 -10.91
C CYS A 97 -8.18 -2.56 -11.32
N ASP A 98 -7.50 -2.64 -12.46
CA ASP A 98 -6.77 -1.48 -13.05
C ASP A 98 -7.72 -0.28 -13.21
N ARG A 99 -7.21 0.91 -12.88
CA ARG A 99 -7.89 2.22 -12.96
C ARG A 99 -9.07 2.44 -12.02
N GLU A 100 -9.37 1.50 -11.12
CA GLU A 100 -10.33 1.77 -10.05
C GLU A 100 -9.81 2.85 -9.09
N ILE A 101 -10.74 3.59 -8.48
CA ILE A 101 -10.43 4.68 -7.55
C ILE A 101 -10.94 4.34 -6.15
N LEU A 102 -10.02 4.21 -5.20
CA LEU A 102 -10.35 4.12 -3.77
C LEU A 102 -10.49 5.53 -3.19
N LYS A 103 -11.68 5.86 -2.69
CA LYS A 103 -11.99 7.18 -2.12
C LYS A 103 -12.09 7.13 -0.61
N PHE A 104 -11.31 7.97 0.09
CA PHE A 104 -11.39 8.12 1.54
C PHE A 104 -11.51 9.60 1.90
N GLY A 105 -12.74 10.03 2.16
CA GLY A 105 -13.04 11.46 2.32
C GLY A 105 -12.89 12.20 1.00
N ASN A 106 -12.13 13.29 1.02
CA ASN A 106 -11.80 14.08 -0.17
C ASN A 106 -10.51 13.62 -0.85
N GLN A 107 -9.98 12.45 -0.48
CA GLN A 107 -8.75 11.88 -1.02
C GLN A 107 -9.04 10.69 -1.93
N ASN A 108 -8.17 10.49 -2.92
CA ASN A 108 -8.31 9.43 -3.92
C ASN A 108 -6.97 8.69 -4.09
N LEU A 109 -7.06 7.37 -4.27
CA LEU A 109 -5.98 6.54 -4.79
C LEU A 109 -6.46 5.79 -6.05
N GLU A 110 -5.81 6.05 -7.18
CA GLU A 110 -5.96 5.22 -8.38
C GLU A 110 -5.19 3.91 -8.18
N VAL A 111 -5.81 2.79 -8.53
CA VAL A 111 -5.17 1.49 -8.60
C VAL A 111 -4.58 1.32 -9.99
N ARG A 112 -3.27 1.02 -10.09
CA ARG A 112 -2.66 0.48 -11.30
C ARG A 112 -2.22 -0.95 -11.07
N THR A 113 -2.63 -1.88 -11.93
CA THR A 113 -2.07 -3.23 -11.90
C THR A 113 -0.63 -3.19 -12.35
N THR A 114 0.27 -3.73 -11.53
CA THR A 114 1.71 -3.79 -11.79
C THR A 114 2.23 -5.20 -11.49
N PRO A 115 1.72 -6.24 -12.17
CA PRO A 115 2.14 -7.62 -11.97
C PRO A 115 3.61 -7.83 -12.31
N GLY A 116 4.19 -8.88 -11.76
CA GLY A 116 5.55 -9.32 -12.09
C GLY A 116 6.31 -9.82 -10.87
N HIS A 117 6.26 -9.10 -9.75
CA HIS A 117 6.67 -9.67 -8.46
C HIS A 117 5.71 -10.80 -8.04
N THR A 118 4.41 -10.52 -8.12
CA THR A 118 3.33 -11.51 -8.14
C THR A 118 2.35 -11.17 -9.26
N ASN A 119 1.47 -12.11 -9.64
CA ASN A 119 0.36 -11.84 -10.56
C ASN A 119 -0.66 -10.81 -10.02
N GLY A 120 -0.70 -10.61 -8.70
CA GLY A 120 -1.66 -9.78 -7.99
C GLY A 120 -1.17 -8.39 -7.62
N CYS A 121 0.07 -8.02 -7.97
CA CYS A 121 0.64 -6.73 -7.56
C CYS A 121 -0.11 -5.54 -8.15
N VAL A 122 -0.35 -4.53 -7.29
CA VAL A 122 -0.86 -3.22 -7.67
C VAL A 122 0.01 -2.11 -7.08
N THR A 123 0.03 -0.98 -7.78
CA THR A 123 0.54 0.29 -7.31
C THR A 123 -0.63 1.23 -7.02
N TYR A 124 -0.68 1.82 -5.82
CA TYR A 124 -1.69 2.82 -5.47
C TYR A 124 -1.14 4.23 -5.71
N ILE A 125 -1.89 5.10 -6.39
CA ILE A 125 -1.37 6.39 -6.87
C ILE A 125 -2.26 7.52 -6.38
N SER A 126 -1.65 8.50 -5.72
CA SER A 126 -2.29 9.77 -5.40
C SER A 126 -1.75 10.87 -6.30
N TYR A 127 -2.56 11.31 -7.27
CA TYR A 127 -2.17 12.42 -8.15
C TYR A 127 -2.14 13.76 -7.44
N ASP A 128 -3.09 13.98 -6.52
CA ASP A 128 -3.21 15.24 -5.77
C ASP A 128 -1.98 15.50 -4.90
N HIS A 129 -1.29 14.43 -4.46
CA HIS A 129 -0.13 14.49 -3.57
C HIS A 129 1.18 14.05 -4.23
N ARG A 130 1.16 13.69 -5.52
CA ARG A 130 2.33 13.17 -6.25
C ARG A 130 3.00 11.97 -5.52
N MET A 131 2.20 10.98 -5.13
CA MET A 131 2.69 9.79 -4.41
C MET A 131 2.30 8.50 -5.15
N ALA A 132 3.18 7.52 -5.18
CA ALA A 132 2.87 6.17 -5.64
C ALA A 132 3.38 5.12 -4.64
N PHE A 133 2.50 4.24 -4.18
CA PHE A 133 2.82 3.13 -3.29
C PHE A 133 3.03 1.87 -4.13
N THR A 134 4.28 1.53 -4.38
CA THR A 134 4.70 0.62 -5.47
C THR A 134 4.73 -0.85 -5.07
N GLY A 135 4.41 -1.16 -3.81
CA GLY A 135 4.58 -2.50 -3.26
C GLY A 135 6.01 -2.99 -3.50
N ASP A 136 6.12 -4.24 -3.93
CA ASP A 136 7.39 -4.86 -4.34
C ASP A 136 7.60 -4.85 -5.86
N ALA A 137 6.74 -4.16 -6.63
CA ALA A 137 6.99 -3.99 -8.05
C ALA A 137 8.25 -3.12 -8.29
N LEU A 138 8.42 -2.07 -7.48
CA LEU A 138 9.60 -1.21 -7.53
C LEU A 138 10.05 -0.84 -6.12
N LEU A 139 11.34 -1.08 -5.84
CA LEU A 139 12.01 -0.75 -4.59
C LEU A 139 12.99 0.41 -4.78
N ILE A 140 13.50 0.97 -3.69
CA ILE A 140 14.56 1.98 -3.76
C ILE A 140 15.83 1.32 -4.30
N ARG A 141 16.18 1.67 -5.55
CA ARG A 141 17.35 1.11 -6.28
C ARG A 141 17.28 -0.41 -6.46
N GLY A 142 16.08 -0.96 -6.61
CA GLY A 142 15.86 -2.38 -6.85
C GLY A 142 14.41 -2.69 -7.22
N CYS A 143 14.07 -3.97 -7.25
CA CYS A 143 12.71 -4.47 -7.42
C CYS A 143 12.53 -5.75 -6.60
N GLY A 144 11.29 -6.17 -6.38
CA GLY A 144 10.99 -7.47 -5.81
C GLY A 144 11.49 -8.61 -6.69
N ARG A 145 11.66 -9.78 -6.07
CA ARG A 145 11.99 -11.03 -6.77
C ARG A 145 10.83 -11.48 -7.68
N THR A 146 11.09 -12.34 -8.66
CA THR A 146 10.06 -12.76 -9.64
C THR A 146 10.03 -14.26 -9.89
N ASP A 147 10.53 -15.06 -8.95
CA ASP A 147 10.71 -16.51 -9.05
C ASP A 147 9.71 -17.32 -8.18
N PHE A 148 8.78 -16.64 -7.52
CA PHE A 148 7.69 -17.21 -6.69
C PHE A 148 6.36 -16.52 -7.04
N GLN A 149 5.23 -17.04 -6.52
CA GLN A 149 3.91 -16.39 -6.55
C GLN A 149 3.47 -15.93 -7.95
N GLU A 150 3.68 -16.81 -8.93
CA GLU A 150 3.38 -16.54 -10.34
C GLU A 150 4.12 -15.30 -10.90
N GLY A 151 5.30 -14.99 -10.33
CA GLY A 151 6.14 -13.88 -10.77
C GLY A 151 6.72 -14.08 -12.17
N SER A 152 6.97 -12.96 -12.84
CA SER A 152 7.56 -12.88 -14.18
C SER A 152 8.44 -11.64 -14.29
N PRO A 153 9.75 -11.78 -14.58
CA PRO A 153 10.65 -10.63 -14.75
C PRO A 153 10.29 -9.79 -15.98
N GLU A 154 9.75 -10.41 -17.03
CA GLU A 154 9.28 -9.70 -18.23
C GLU A 154 8.04 -8.85 -17.91
N GLU A 155 7.05 -9.41 -17.21
CA GLU A 155 5.87 -8.65 -16.79
C GLU A 155 6.25 -7.54 -15.82
N LEU A 156 7.18 -7.80 -14.89
CA LEU A 156 7.65 -6.79 -13.94
C LEU A 156 8.29 -5.61 -14.67
N TYR A 157 9.17 -5.88 -15.63
CA TYR A 157 9.84 -4.85 -16.41
C TYR A 157 8.82 -3.97 -17.14
N ASN A 158 7.87 -4.59 -17.84
CA ASN A 158 6.82 -3.87 -18.57
C ASN A 158 5.91 -3.07 -17.60
N SER A 159 5.49 -3.67 -16.48
CA SER A 159 4.71 -3.00 -15.43
C SER A 159 5.40 -1.75 -14.91
N VAL A 160 6.68 -1.83 -14.56
CA VAL A 160 7.43 -0.68 -14.06
C VAL A 160 7.54 0.41 -15.13
N HIS A 161 7.94 0.05 -16.35
CA HIS A 161 8.16 1.03 -17.42
C HIS A 161 6.86 1.70 -17.88
N GLU A 162 5.78 0.94 -18.05
CA GLU A 162 4.53 1.45 -18.60
C GLU A 162 3.64 2.12 -17.55
N LYS A 163 3.71 1.68 -16.29
CA LYS A 163 2.76 2.10 -15.24
C LYS A 163 3.39 2.94 -14.14
N ILE A 164 4.68 2.81 -13.86
CA ILE A 164 5.35 3.60 -12.80
C ILE A 164 6.19 4.70 -13.43
N PHE A 165 7.09 4.38 -14.36
CA PHE A 165 7.94 5.37 -15.04
C PHE A 165 7.18 6.25 -16.04
N SER A 166 5.92 5.94 -16.34
CA SER A 166 5.03 6.84 -17.07
C SER A 166 4.42 7.94 -16.20
N LEU A 167 4.61 7.89 -14.88
CA LEU A 167 4.26 9.01 -14.00
C LEU A 167 5.26 10.17 -14.20
N PRO A 168 4.81 11.42 -14.03
CA PRO A 168 5.73 12.56 -13.99
C PRO A 168 6.84 12.39 -12.94
N ASP A 169 8.01 12.95 -13.22
CA ASP A 169 9.22 12.83 -12.39
C ASP A 169 9.08 13.44 -10.98
N ASP A 170 8.03 14.23 -10.74
CA ASP A 170 7.74 14.83 -9.43
C ASP A 170 7.04 13.87 -8.45
N PHE A 171 6.71 12.63 -8.88
CA PHE A 171 6.13 11.62 -8.01
C PHE A 171 7.16 10.99 -7.06
N ILE A 172 6.81 10.97 -5.77
CA ILE A 172 7.55 10.21 -4.75
C ILE A 172 7.06 8.77 -4.74
N LEU A 173 8.00 7.83 -4.82
CA LEU A 173 7.75 6.39 -4.84
C LEU A 173 7.98 5.80 -3.44
N TYR A 174 6.99 5.07 -2.95
CA TYR A 174 6.92 4.50 -1.62
C TYR A 174 6.82 2.97 -1.72
N PRO A 175 7.93 2.23 -1.56
CA PRO A 175 7.92 0.77 -1.70
C PRO A 175 7.31 0.06 -0.49
N ALA A 176 6.95 -1.21 -0.62
CA ALA A 176 6.58 -2.02 0.55
C ALA A 176 7.80 -2.38 1.41
N HIS A 177 9.00 -2.47 0.85
CA HIS A 177 10.20 -2.85 1.60
C HIS A 177 11.42 -1.95 1.31
N ASP A 178 12.29 -1.79 2.31
CA ASP A 178 13.66 -1.32 2.13
C ASP A 178 14.62 -1.96 3.13
N TYR A 179 15.68 -2.56 2.60
CA TYR A 179 16.67 -3.31 3.39
C TYR A 179 17.97 -2.52 3.64
N LYS A 180 18.04 -1.26 3.18
CA LYS A 180 19.23 -0.41 3.28
C LYS A 180 19.00 0.79 4.19
N THR A 181 17.89 0.82 4.92
CA THR A 181 17.59 1.82 5.92
C THR A 181 18.71 1.87 6.97
N LYS A 182 19.58 2.85 6.83
CA LYS A 182 20.47 3.24 7.92
C LYS A 182 19.57 3.72 9.05
N LYS A 183 19.54 2.99 10.18
CA LYS A 183 18.91 3.43 11.42
C LYS A 183 19.35 4.87 11.71
N LYS A 184 18.48 5.84 11.42
CA LYS A 184 18.58 7.17 12.03
C LYS A 184 17.77 7.07 13.30
N PHE A 185 18.50 6.84 14.39
CA PHE A 185 18.01 7.06 15.75
C PHE A 185 17.72 8.55 15.96
#